data_AF-A0A662ATX2-F1
#
_entry.id   AF-A0A662ATX2-F1
#
_cell.length_a   1.000
_cell.length_b   1.000
_cell.length_c   1.000
_cell.angle_alpha   90.00
_cell.angle_beta   90.00
_cell.angle_gamma   90.00
#
_symmetry.space_group_name_H-M   'P 1'
#
loop_
_entity.id
_entity.type
_entity.pdbx_description
1 polymer ?
#
loop_
_entity_poly.entity_id
_entity_poly.type
_entity_poly.pdbx_seq_one_letter_code
_entity_poly.pdbx_strand_id
1 'polypeptide(L)'
;GVNNRNLETFQVDLQTSYDMLHHIPVGMFKISESGISNPETVYELKQAGYNGFLIGEYFMQSAHPGRKCARFIDELKQIVQPNPVIHQ
;
A
#
# COMPACT_ATOMS: atom_id res chain seq x y z
N GLY A 1 -1.36 0.89 -13.28
CA GLY A 1 -1.45 0.31 -11.94
C GLY A 1 -2.10 -1.05 -12.01
N VAL A 2 -2.09 -1.79 -10.91
CA VAL A 2 -2.85 -3.01 -10.71
C VAL A 2 -3.97 -2.69 -9.73
N ASN A 3 -5.22 -2.83 -10.18
CA ASN A 3 -6.38 -2.61 -9.35
C ASN A 3 -6.83 -3.93 -8.74
N ASN A 4 -6.73 -4.03 -7.41
CA ASN A 4 -7.10 -5.22 -6.65
C ASN A 4 -8.62 -5.38 -6.51
N ARG A 5 -9.42 -4.42 -6.99
CA ARG A 5 -10.88 -4.50 -7.00
C ARG A 5 -11.37 -5.00 -8.36
N ASN A 6 -12.09 -6.12 -8.35
CA ASN A 6 -12.88 -6.53 -9.49
C ASN A 6 -14.06 -5.56 -9.66
N LEU A 7 -14.23 -4.95 -10.83
CA LEU A 7 -15.24 -3.91 -11.06
C LEU A 7 -16.65 -4.47 -11.32
N GLU A 8 -16.78 -5.76 -11.59
CA GLU A 8 -18.08 -6.43 -11.78
C GLU A 8 -18.63 -6.95 -10.44
N THR A 9 -17.78 -7.54 -9.60
CA THR A 9 -18.19 -8.15 -8.33
C THR A 9 -17.91 -7.28 -7.11
N PHE A 10 -17.13 -6.21 -7.26
CA PHE A 10 -16.62 -5.35 -6.20
C PHE A 10 -15.75 -6.05 -5.14
N GLN A 11 -15.43 -7.33 -5.34
CA GLN A 11 -14.51 -8.07 -4.49
C GLN A 11 -13.11 -7.49 -4.60
N VAL A 12 -12.42 -7.46 -3.46
CA VAL A 12 -11.06 -6.94 -3.36
C VAL A 12 -10.13 -8.07 -2.99
N ASP A 13 -9.12 -8.31 -3.82
CA ASP A 13 -8.11 -9.33 -3.60
C ASP A 13 -6.72 -8.78 -3.89
N LEU A 14 -5.94 -8.61 -2.82
CA LEU A 14 -4.57 -8.12 -2.90
C LEU A 14 -3.63 -9.11 -3.59
N GLN A 15 -3.97 -10.39 -3.65
CA GLN A 15 -3.19 -11.42 -4.35
C GLN A 15 -2.99 -11.04 -5.83
N THR A 16 -3.97 -10.36 -6.44
CA THR A 16 -3.88 -9.79 -7.79
C THR A 16 -2.60 -8.96 -7.99
N SER A 17 -2.20 -8.16 -7.00
CA SER A 17 -0.98 -7.36 -7.10
C SER A 17 0.28 -8.23 -7.16
N TYR A 18 0.34 -9.30 -6.37
CA TYR A 18 1.49 -10.20 -6.33
C TYR A 18 1.58 -11.04 -7.62
N ASP A 19 0.46 -11.57 -8.09
CA ASP A 19 0.40 -12.39 -9.30
C ASP A 19 0.80 -11.59 -10.55
N MET A 20 0.44 -10.30 -10.60
CA MET A 20 0.75 -9.43 -11.74
C MET A 20 2.21 -9.01 -11.84
N LEU A 21 3.05 -9.21 -10.81
CA LEU A 21 4.45 -8.76 -10.80
C LEU A 21 5.25 -9.31 -11.98
N HIS A 22 5.02 -10.58 -12.35
CA HIS A 22 5.74 -11.25 -13.44
C HIS A 22 5.21 -10.86 -14.83
N HIS A 23 4.04 -10.23 -14.91
CA HIS A 23 3.43 -9.80 -16.15
C HIS A 23 3.73 -8.34 -16.51
N ILE A 24 4.23 -7.56 -15.55
CA ILE A 24 4.56 -6.15 -15.76
C ILE A 24 6.00 -6.06 -16.30
N PRO A 25 6.22 -5.38 -17.44
CA PRO A 25 7.56 -5.21 -18.01
C PRO A 25 8.56 -4.60 -17.02
N VAL A 26 9.82 -5.04 -17.13
CA VAL A 26 10.94 -4.49 -16.36
C VAL A 26 11.09 -3.00 -16.68
N GLY A 27 11.42 -2.19 -15.67
CA GLY A 27 11.57 -0.74 -15.81
C GLY A 27 10.28 0.07 -15.72
N MET A 28 9.11 -0.57 -15.69
CA MET A 28 7.84 0.11 -15.47
C MET A 28 7.64 0.48 -14.00
N PHE A 29 7.07 1.67 -13.76
CA PHE A 29 6.63 2.12 -12.45
C PHE A 29 5.32 1.44 -12.07
N LYS A 30 5.35 0.62 -11.03
CA LYS A 30 4.22 -0.22 -10.60
C LYS A 30 3.44 0.49 -9.49
N ILE A 31 2.14 0.64 -9.69
CA ILE A 31 1.20 1.20 -8.70
C ILE A 31 0.23 0.09 -8.28
N SER A 32 0.05 -0.14 -6.98
CA SER A 32 -1.01 -1.02 -6.44
C SER A 32 -2.17 -0.17 -5.94
N GLU A 33 -3.40 -0.57 -6.27
CA GLU A 33 -4.62 0.20 -6.04
C GLU A 33 -5.70 -0.68 -5.39
N SER A 34 -6.49 -0.12 -4.48
CA SER A 34 -7.53 -0.82 -3.70
C SER A 34 -7.00 -1.89 -2.72
N GLY A 35 -7.74 -2.15 -1.64
CA GLY A 35 -7.43 -3.23 -0.68
C GLY A 35 -6.34 -2.92 0.34
N ILE A 36 -5.83 -1.69 0.36
CA ILE A 36 -4.80 -1.26 1.31
C ILE A 36 -5.47 -0.47 2.43
N SER A 37 -5.34 -0.97 3.66
CA SER A 37 -5.93 -0.36 4.86
C SER A 37 -4.97 -0.25 6.03
N ASN A 38 -3.72 -0.70 5.87
CA ASN A 38 -2.69 -0.60 6.90
C ASN A 38 -1.30 -0.35 6.26
N PRO A 39 -0.36 0.26 7.00
CA PRO A 39 1.00 0.52 6.54
C PRO A 39 1.84 -0.74 6.26
N GLU A 40 1.62 -1.84 6.97
CA GLU A 40 2.37 -3.09 6.80
C GLU A 40 2.19 -3.67 5.40
N THR A 41 0.96 -3.64 4.89
CA THR A 41 0.64 -4.02 3.51
C THR A 41 1.40 -3.18 2.49
N VAL A 42 1.55 -1.87 2.73
CA VAL A 42 2.35 -0.99 1.85
C VAL A 42 3.82 -1.40 1.88
N TYR A 43 4.34 -1.74 3.06
CA TYR A 43 5.69 -2.23 3.20
C TYR A 43 5.91 -3.55 2.44
N GLU A 44 5.04 -4.53 2.61
CA GLU A 44 5.10 -5.83 1.91
C GLU A 44 5.08 -5.68 0.38
N LEU A 45 4.14 -4.89 -0.15
CA LEU A 45 4.07 -4.64 -1.60
C LEU A 45 5.29 -3.89 -2.13
N LYS A 46 5.84 -2.96 -1.33
CA LYS A 46 7.08 -2.26 -1.67
C LYS A 46 8.25 -3.24 -1.76
N GLN A 47 8.36 -4.16 -0.81
CA GLN A 47 9.37 -5.23 -0.83
C GLN A 47 9.18 -6.17 -2.04
N ALA A 48 7.93 -6.38 -2.46
CA ALA A 48 7.60 -7.17 -3.67
C ALA A 48 7.90 -6.42 -4.99
N GLY A 49 8.22 -5.14 -4.96
CA GLY A 49 8.65 -4.36 -6.12
C GLY A 49 7.65 -3.33 -6.64
N TYR A 50 6.59 -3.03 -5.88
CA TYR A 50 5.73 -1.88 -6.16
C TYR A 50 6.39 -0.56 -5.80
N ASN A 51 6.13 0.47 -6.61
CA ASN A 51 6.76 1.77 -6.49
C ASN A 51 5.83 2.84 -5.88
N GLY A 52 4.52 2.65 -6.01
CA GLY A 52 3.52 3.57 -5.46
C GLY A 52 2.19 2.90 -5.16
N PHE A 53 1.32 3.65 -4.47
CA PHE A 53 0.09 3.13 -3.88
C PHE A 53 -1.03 4.16 -4.02
N LEU A 54 -2.22 3.71 -4.39
CA LEU A 54 -3.43 4.53 -4.41
C LEU A 54 -4.37 4.05 -3.30
N ILE A 55 -4.55 4.90 -2.29
CA ILE A 55 -5.37 4.62 -1.10
C ILE A 55 -6.36 5.77 -0.93
N GLY A 56 -7.65 5.48 -1.14
CA GLY A 56 -8.72 6.48 -1.04
C GLY A 56 -9.70 6.16 0.08
N GLU A 57 -10.47 5.08 -0.11
CA GLU A 57 -11.57 4.67 0.76
C GLU A 57 -11.19 4.64 2.25
N TYR A 58 -10.05 4.02 2.58
CA TYR A 58 -9.55 3.95 3.95
C TYR A 58 -9.41 5.33 4.61
N PHE A 59 -8.96 6.35 3.87
CA PHE A 59 -8.83 7.71 4.40
C PHE A 59 -10.17 8.45 4.42
N MET A 60 -11.00 8.27 3.39
CA MET A 60 -12.29 8.97 3.25
C MET A 60 -13.35 8.55 4.28
N GLN A 61 -13.22 7.37 4.89
CA GLN A 61 -14.07 6.93 6.00
C GLN A 61 -13.85 7.72 7.31
N SER A 62 -12.81 8.57 7.38
CA SER A 62 -12.53 9.42 8.53
C SER A 62 -13.13 10.81 8.39
N ALA A 63 -13.62 11.41 9.48
CA ALA A 63 -13.99 12.82 9.53
C ALA A 63 -12.82 13.78 9.26
N HIS A 64 -11.57 13.29 9.35
CA HIS A 64 -10.36 14.06 9.06
C HIS A 64 -9.37 13.26 8.20
N PRO A 65 -9.64 13.11 6.89
CA PRO A 65 -8.84 12.25 6.02
C PRO A 65 -7.35 12.64 5.97
N GLY A 66 -7.04 13.93 5.91
CA GLY A 66 -5.67 14.42 5.94
C GLY A 66 -4.90 14.02 7.20
N ARG A 67 -5.55 14.06 8.38
CA ARG A 67 -4.94 13.60 9.64
C ARG A 67 -4.73 12.09 9.66
N LYS A 68 -5.66 11.31 9.10
CA LYS A 68 -5.53 9.84 9.00
C LYS A 68 -4.41 9.46 8.04
N CYS A 69 -4.30 10.15 6.90
CA CYS A 69 -3.21 9.99 5.94
C CYS A 69 -1.84 10.34 6.55
N ALA A 70 -1.74 11.45 7.28
CA ALA A 70 -0.49 11.83 7.96
C ALA A 70 -0.02 10.75 8.95
N ARG A 71 -0.92 10.25 9.81
CA ARG A 71 -0.59 9.16 10.75
C ARG A 71 -0.15 7.89 10.04
N PHE A 72 -0.87 7.48 8.99
CA PHE A 72 -0.52 6.32 8.19
C PHE A 72 0.90 6.42 7.61
N ILE A 73 1.28 7.60 7.13
CA ILE A 73 2.64 7.86 6.63
C ILE A 73 3.67 7.75 7.76
N ASP A 74 3.37 8.28 8.94
CA ASP A 74 4.28 8.23 10.09
C ASP A 74 4.44 6.82 10.67
N GLU A 75 3.39 6.01 10.67
CA GLU A 75 3.43 4.58 11.00
C GLU A 75 4.27 3.81 9.96
N LEU A 76 4.06 4.08 8.67
CA LEU A 76 4.86 3.47 7.60
C LEU A 76 6.37 3.78 7.75
N LYS A 77 6.73 5.02 8.11
CA LYS A 77 8.13 5.40 8.36
C LYS A 77 8.74 4.58 9.49
N GLN A 78 8.00 4.31 10.55
CA GLN A 78 8.47 3.50 11.70
C GLN A 78 8.72 2.04 11.30
N ILE A 79 7.90 1.49 10.41
CA ILE A 79 8.10 0.13 9.87
C ILE A 79 9.35 0.06 8.99
N VAL A 80 9.54 1.05 8.11
CA VAL A 80 10.67 1.08 7.16
C VAL A 80 12.00 1.42 7.84
N GLN A 81 11.97 2.24 8.89
CA GLN A 81 13.13 2.65 9.67
C GLN A 81 12.84 2.44 11.16
N PRO A 82 13.01 1.22 11.68
CA PRO A 82 12.91 1.02 13.12
C PRO A 82 13.98 1.90 13.78
N ASN A 83 13.55 2.75 14.73
CA ASN A 83 14.47 3.60 15.50
C ASN A 83 15.65 2.75 15.98
N PRO A 84 16.90 3.22 15.86
CA PRO A 84 18.02 2.51 16.44
C PRO A 84 17.74 2.38 17.94
N VAL A 85 17.61 1.14 18.41
CA VAL A 85 17.54 0.82 19.83
C VAL A 85 18.84 1.37 20.42
N ILE A 86 18.75 2.49 21.14
CA ILE A 86 19.87 2.98 21.93
C ILE A 86 19.97 1.99 23.10
N HIS A 87 20.87 1.02 22.98
CA HIS A 87 21.27 0.21 24.12
C HIS A 87 21.93 1.14 25.15
N GLN A 88 21.24 1.34 26.27
CA GLN A 88 21.85 1.85 27.50
C GLN A 88 22.69 0.76 28.16
#